data_AF-A0A8B3C5M1-F1
#
_entry.id   AF-A0A8B3C5M1-F1
#
_cell.length_a   1.000
_cell.length_b   1.000
_cell.length_c   1.000
_cell.angle_alpha   90.00
_cell.angle_beta   90.00
_cell.angle_gamma   90.00
#
_symmetry.space_group_name_H-M   'P 1'
#
loop_
_entity.id
_entity.type
_entity.pdbx_description
1 polymer ?
#
loop_
_entity_poly.entity_id
_entity_poly.type
_entity_poly.pdbx_seq_one_letter_code
_entity_poly.pdbx_strand_id
1 'polypeptide(L)'
;MPATADRLAVRPRRVPGRIRQAERAAQTVHRYADGPVTSRYFHRECCFSAFFFRYCRNPDQIGIPKIFNQTDMKLSTFCRIPARRIAKTGICTLSVLLGTGLFVSAQTVTDRFAPLPAGAVRLTNFLENDIRNSIEHWNKGELPYREFVEFFRSQAAPQFALGEMWGKAVRSGCMFYRYTQDPELKSILKATVEDLLSVQNPNGSISCTPEEQQPGGENGDLWERKYVMLGLDEYYRWVEQNPAVLEALKKHADCLIAQIGHAPKTEIVDLGWSATNIGHEACHIESSTLQEPFMRLYNWTGEQRYLDFASYIVESGGTKHFDLIQQACDNTLPYKMSGHYPKAYEMMSMFEGVVEYYRATGDERCKQAFMNLYDNIRKNEITIIGNAGADQPTTPTSPGRRGATPLSNKPTPTSPA
;
A
#
# COMPACT_ATOMS: atom_id res chain seq x y z
N MET A 1 33.38 -51.85 25.43
CA MET A 1 32.72 -50.55 25.73
C MET A 1 33.46 -49.48 24.96
N PRO A 2 32.80 -48.49 24.30
CA PRO A 2 31.55 -47.85 24.70
C PRO A 2 30.41 -47.96 23.67
N ALA A 3 29.28 -47.38 24.08
CA ALA A 3 27.93 -47.52 23.55
C ALA A 3 27.66 -46.76 22.24
N THR A 4 26.84 -47.37 21.39
CA THR A 4 26.15 -46.76 20.25
C THR A 4 24.96 -45.92 20.73
N ALA A 5 24.94 -44.64 20.38
CA ALA A 5 23.77 -43.78 20.54
C ALA A 5 23.04 -43.65 19.20
N ASP A 6 21.80 -44.15 19.16
CA ASP A 6 20.86 -43.99 18.04
C ASP A 6 20.54 -42.50 17.80
N ARG A 7 20.79 -42.02 16.58
CA ARG A 7 20.22 -40.76 16.09
C ARG A 7 18.85 -41.04 15.47
N LEU A 8 17.79 -40.74 16.21
CA LEU A 8 16.44 -40.61 15.68
C LEU A 8 16.41 -39.46 14.64
N ALA A 9 16.32 -39.83 13.36
CA ALA A 9 16.07 -38.88 12.28
C ALA A 9 14.63 -38.35 12.39
N VAL A 10 14.49 -37.10 12.84
CA VAL A 10 13.23 -36.35 12.77
C VAL A 10 12.94 -36.07 11.29
N ARG A 11 11.95 -36.74 10.72
CA ARG A 11 11.45 -36.46 9.37
C ARG A 11 10.87 -35.03 9.35
N PRO A 12 11.17 -34.18 8.36
CA PRO A 12 10.53 -32.88 8.22
C PRO A 12 9.01 -33.05 8.06
N ARG A 13 8.24 -32.26 8.80
CA ARG A 13 6.77 -32.22 8.66
C ARG A 13 6.41 -31.82 7.23
N ARG A 14 5.49 -32.57 6.61
CA ARG A 14 4.98 -32.25 5.27
C ARG A 14 4.23 -30.91 5.32
N VAL A 15 4.72 -29.93 4.55
CA VAL A 15 4.01 -28.67 4.31
C VAL A 15 2.69 -28.97 3.55
N PRO A 16 1.52 -28.54 4.07
CA PRO A 16 0.23 -28.69 3.42
C PRO A 16 0.23 -28.17 1.96
N GLY A 17 -0.51 -28.84 1.07
CA GLY A 17 -0.52 -28.54 -0.37
C GLY A 17 -0.93 -27.10 -0.73
N ARG A 18 -1.76 -26.45 0.10
CA ARG A 18 -2.19 -25.06 -0.09
C ARG A 18 -1.13 -24.02 0.27
N ILE A 19 -0.29 -24.30 1.29
CA ILE A 19 0.86 -23.45 1.62
C ILE A 19 1.87 -23.46 0.46
N ARG A 20 2.05 -24.60 -0.21
CA ARG A 20 2.85 -24.66 -1.45
C ARG A 20 2.25 -23.88 -2.62
N GLN A 21 0.94 -23.64 -2.64
CA GLN A 21 0.29 -22.83 -3.67
C GLN A 21 0.45 -21.34 -3.38
N ALA A 22 0.35 -20.92 -2.10
CA ALA A 22 0.68 -19.57 -1.65
C ALA A 22 2.17 -19.25 -1.85
N GLU A 23 3.06 -20.17 -1.47
CA GLU A 23 4.50 -20.09 -1.76
C GLU A 23 4.76 -20.07 -3.27
N ARG A 24 4.00 -20.78 -4.11
CA ARG A 24 4.16 -20.72 -5.57
C ARG A 24 3.61 -19.43 -6.16
N ALA A 25 2.50 -18.88 -5.65
CA ALA A 25 1.99 -17.58 -6.05
C ALA A 25 3.01 -16.49 -5.70
N ALA A 26 3.54 -16.51 -4.47
CA ALA A 26 4.61 -15.64 -3.99
C ALA A 26 5.94 -15.88 -4.72
N GLN A 27 6.34 -17.12 -4.99
CA GLN A 27 7.55 -17.45 -5.76
C GLN A 27 7.41 -17.12 -7.24
N THR A 28 6.22 -17.16 -7.84
CA THR A 28 6.01 -16.68 -9.22
C THR A 28 6.17 -15.16 -9.27
N VAL A 29 5.87 -14.46 -8.17
CA VAL A 29 6.21 -13.05 -7.96
C VAL A 29 7.73 -12.87 -7.78
N HIS A 30 8.41 -13.75 -7.03
CA HIS A 30 9.85 -13.64 -6.72
C HIS A 30 10.84 -14.24 -7.74
N ARG A 31 10.46 -15.21 -8.59
CA ARG A 31 11.39 -15.87 -9.56
C ARG A 31 11.90 -14.92 -10.66
N TYR A 32 11.40 -13.68 -10.69
CA TYR A 32 11.93 -12.58 -11.48
C TYR A 32 13.09 -11.82 -10.81
N ALA A 33 13.44 -12.14 -9.55
CA ALA A 33 14.48 -11.48 -8.77
C ALA A 33 15.84 -12.19 -8.78
N ASP A 34 15.89 -13.53 -8.92
CA ASP A 34 17.13 -14.32 -8.73
C ASP A 34 17.85 -14.71 -10.05
N GLY A 35 17.63 -13.97 -11.13
CA GLY A 35 18.41 -14.12 -12.36
C GLY A 35 19.71 -13.32 -12.31
N PRO A 36 20.77 -13.71 -13.06
CA PRO A 36 21.98 -12.90 -13.16
C PRO A 36 21.61 -11.48 -13.62
N VAL A 37 22.05 -10.51 -12.82
CA VAL A 37 21.67 -9.09 -12.82
C VAL A 37 21.76 -8.49 -14.23
N THR A 38 20.68 -8.61 -14.97
CA THR A 38 20.42 -7.90 -16.23
C THR A 38 18.93 -7.57 -16.26
N SER A 39 18.61 -6.35 -15.81
CA SER A 39 17.38 -5.62 -16.14
C SER A 39 16.06 -6.39 -15.96
N ARG A 40 15.33 -6.12 -14.87
CA ARG A 40 13.85 -6.06 -14.83
C ARG A 40 13.34 -5.71 -13.41
N TYR A 41 13.60 -4.50 -12.94
CA TYR A 41 12.81 -3.91 -11.86
C TYR A 41 11.65 -3.15 -12.50
N PHE A 42 10.46 -3.74 -12.49
CA PHE A 42 9.23 -3.06 -12.90
C PHE A 42 8.52 -2.55 -11.65
N HIS A 43 8.36 -1.23 -11.59
CA HIS A 43 7.58 -0.47 -10.60
C HIS A 43 6.14 -1.01 -10.53
N ARG A 44 5.65 -1.41 -9.35
CA ARG A 44 4.33 -2.02 -9.18
C ARG A 44 3.54 -1.55 -7.95
N GLU A 45 3.19 -0.28 -7.89
CA GLU A 45 2.11 0.17 -6.98
C GLU A 45 0.92 0.87 -7.67
N CYS A 46 0.98 1.14 -8.99
CA CYS A 46 -0.20 1.56 -9.76
C CYS A 46 -0.64 0.57 -10.86
N CYS A 47 0.08 -0.54 -11.06
CA CYS A 47 -0.15 -1.46 -12.19
C CYS A 47 -0.71 -2.84 -11.82
N PHE A 48 -1.03 -3.11 -10.55
CA PHE A 48 -1.45 -4.46 -10.15
C PHE A 48 -2.84 -4.89 -10.65
N SER A 49 -3.64 -3.98 -11.21
CA SER A 49 -4.91 -4.31 -11.88
C SER A 49 -4.84 -4.35 -13.42
N ALA A 50 -3.77 -3.87 -14.07
CA ALA A 50 -3.81 -3.61 -15.53
C ALA A 50 -2.78 -4.37 -16.39
N PHE A 51 -1.75 -5.01 -15.82
CA PHE A 51 -0.58 -5.43 -16.63
C PHE A 51 -0.52 -6.90 -17.09
N PHE A 52 -1.49 -7.75 -16.76
CA PHE A 52 -1.44 -9.18 -17.17
C PHE A 52 -2.17 -9.51 -18.48
N PHE A 53 -3.01 -8.63 -19.03
CA PHE A 53 -3.86 -8.99 -20.18
C PHE A 53 -3.32 -8.69 -21.59
N ARG A 54 -2.11 -8.13 -21.72
CA ARG A 54 -1.53 -7.87 -23.06
C ARG A 54 -0.91 -9.09 -23.74
N TYR A 55 -0.77 -10.24 -23.06
CA TYR A 55 -0.15 -11.46 -23.63
C TYR A 55 -1.07 -12.66 -23.83
N CYS A 56 -2.38 -12.53 -23.59
CA CYS A 56 -3.37 -13.55 -23.98
C CYS A 56 -4.22 -13.06 -25.17
N ARG A 57 -3.55 -12.71 -26.28
CA ARG A 57 -4.19 -12.56 -27.60
C ARG A 57 -3.69 -13.67 -28.52
N ASN A 58 -4.13 -14.90 -28.26
CA ASN A 58 -4.36 -15.92 -29.30
C ASN A 58 -5.04 -17.15 -28.67
N PRO A 59 -6.37 -17.27 -28.74
CA PRO A 59 -7.09 -18.47 -28.30
C PRO A 59 -6.83 -19.70 -29.20
N ASP A 60 -6.16 -19.54 -30.34
CA ASP A 60 -6.02 -20.59 -31.36
C ASP A 60 -4.87 -21.59 -31.12
N GLN A 61 -4.16 -21.54 -29.99
CA GLN A 61 -3.07 -22.48 -29.67
C GLN A 61 -3.33 -23.46 -28.52
N ILE A 62 -4.56 -23.54 -28.00
CA ILE A 62 -4.90 -24.56 -27.01
C ILE A 62 -6.11 -25.35 -27.53
N GLY A 63 -5.82 -26.49 -28.16
CA GLY A 63 -6.82 -27.44 -28.61
C GLY A 63 -7.53 -28.08 -27.43
N ILE A 64 -8.74 -27.61 -27.11
CA ILE A 64 -9.72 -28.31 -26.29
C ILE A 64 -11.10 -28.20 -26.97
N PRO A 65 -11.89 -29.28 -27.08
CA PRO A 65 -13.02 -29.34 -28.01
C PRO A 65 -14.26 -28.53 -27.59
N LYS A 66 -14.94 -27.96 -28.59
CA LYS A 66 -16.28 -27.36 -28.53
C LYS A 66 -17.32 -28.36 -28.02
N ILE A 67 -18.04 -28.02 -26.96
CA ILE A 67 -19.29 -28.68 -26.58
C ILE A 67 -20.31 -27.65 -26.03
N PHE A 68 -21.50 -27.67 -26.66
CA PHE A 68 -22.82 -27.12 -26.33
C PHE A 68 -23.23 -25.65 -26.62
N ASN A 69 -24.16 -25.56 -27.60
CA ASN A 69 -25.19 -24.55 -27.82
C ASN A 69 -26.23 -24.54 -26.69
N GLN A 70 -26.81 -23.37 -26.36
CA GLN A 70 -28.22 -23.06 -26.64
C GLN A 70 -28.68 -21.67 -26.16
N THR A 71 -29.28 -20.96 -27.11
CA THR A 71 -30.48 -20.08 -27.06
C THR A 71 -30.47 -18.70 -26.41
N ASP A 72 -30.79 -17.75 -27.30
CA ASP A 72 -31.37 -16.43 -27.16
C ASP A 72 -32.47 -16.27 -26.10
N MET A 73 -32.48 -15.10 -25.46
CA MET A 73 -33.73 -14.45 -25.05
C MET A 73 -33.59 -12.92 -25.10
N LYS A 74 -34.48 -12.28 -25.86
CA LYS A 74 -34.56 -10.84 -26.13
C LYS A 74 -35.98 -10.34 -25.80
N LEU A 75 -36.05 -9.08 -25.35
CA LEU A 75 -37.24 -8.19 -25.21
C LEU A 75 -38.23 -8.56 -24.09
N SER A 76 -38.86 -7.66 -23.34
CA SER A 76 -39.39 -6.30 -23.59
C SER A 76 -39.76 -5.64 -22.23
N THR A 77 -39.51 -4.35 -21.98
CA THR A 77 -40.40 -3.16 -22.18
C THR A 77 -41.50 -2.96 -21.11
N PHE A 78 -41.31 -1.88 -20.32
CA PHE A 78 -42.27 -0.98 -19.65
C PHE A 78 -43.42 -1.51 -18.77
N CYS A 79 -43.47 -0.99 -17.53
CA CYS A 79 -44.71 -0.45 -16.98
C CYS A 79 -44.44 0.73 -16.02
N ARG A 80 -45.03 1.90 -16.33
CA ARG A 80 -45.11 3.10 -15.47
C ARG A 80 -46.54 3.20 -14.95
N ILE A 81 -46.78 3.35 -13.64
CA ILE A 81 -48.00 3.96 -13.07
C ILE A 81 -47.63 4.61 -11.69
N PRO A 82 -48.39 5.56 -11.11
CA PRO A 82 -47.98 6.95 -10.99
C PRO A 82 -47.92 7.48 -9.55
N ALA A 83 -47.40 8.71 -9.42
CA ALA A 83 -47.37 9.50 -8.19
C ALA A 83 -48.77 9.80 -7.63
N ARG A 84 -48.96 9.61 -6.33
CA ARG A 84 -50.06 10.21 -5.55
C ARG A 84 -49.48 11.18 -4.51
N ARG A 85 -49.96 12.43 -4.58
CA ARG A 85 -49.85 13.46 -3.55
C ARG A 85 -50.60 13.01 -2.30
N ILE A 86 -49.97 13.11 -1.13
CA ILE A 86 -50.68 13.25 0.15
C ILE A 86 -50.13 14.47 0.87
N ALA A 87 -51.08 15.23 1.41
CA ALA A 87 -50.95 16.55 1.94
C ALA A 87 -50.30 16.60 3.33
N LYS A 88 -49.86 17.82 3.63
CA LYS A 88 -49.37 18.37 4.90
C LYS A 88 -50.12 17.86 6.13
N THR A 89 -49.38 17.33 7.09
CA THR A 89 -49.68 17.41 8.52
C THR A 89 -48.38 17.75 9.25
N GLY A 90 -48.32 18.95 9.80
CA GLY A 90 -47.24 19.38 10.68
C GLY A 90 -47.40 18.68 12.02
N ILE A 91 -46.44 17.84 12.36
CA ILE A 91 -46.22 17.35 13.72
C ILE A 91 -44.75 17.65 14.01
N CYS A 92 -44.53 18.50 15.02
CA CYS A 92 -43.22 18.74 15.61
C CYS A 92 -42.73 17.43 16.24
N THR A 93 -41.96 16.65 15.49
CA THR A 93 -41.07 15.64 16.06
C THR A 93 -39.72 16.28 16.26
N LEU A 94 -39.41 16.59 17.52
CA LEU A 94 -38.06 16.83 18.00
C LEU A 94 -37.26 15.54 17.75
N SER A 95 -36.66 15.43 16.56
CA SER A 95 -35.75 14.35 16.23
C SER A 95 -34.48 14.54 17.05
N VAL A 96 -34.36 13.74 18.10
CA VAL A 96 -33.07 13.43 18.73
C VAL A 96 -32.18 12.89 17.61
N LEU A 97 -31.23 13.72 17.16
CA LEU A 97 -30.12 13.33 16.31
C LEU A 97 -29.27 12.34 17.12
N LEU A 98 -29.63 11.06 17.03
CA LEU A 98 -28.78 9.96 17.46
C LEU A 98 -27.52 9.97 16.59
N GLY A 99 -26.46 10.52 17.19
CA GLY A 99 -25.05 10.34 16.90
C GLY A 99 -24.66 9.75 15.55
N THR A 100 -24.61 10.59 14.51
CA THR A 100 -23.51 10.47 13.56
C THR A 100 -22.27 10.91 14.33
N GLY A 101 -21.34 9.99 14.59
CA GLY A 101 -20.04 10.32 15.21
C GLY A 101 -19.48 11.55 14.50
N LEU A 102 -19.38 12.66 15.24
CA LEU A 102 -18.74 13.87 14.76
C LEU A 102 -17.28 13.52 14.55
N PHE A 103 -16.89 13.34 13.29
CA PHE A 103 -15.51 13.37 12.88
C PHE A 103 -14.93 14.70 13.34
N VAL A 104 -14.06 14.67 14.34
CA VAL A 104 -13.24 15.84 14.67
C VAL A 104 -12.17 15.90 13.60
N SER A 105 -12.45 16.56 12.48
CA SER A 105 -11.42 16.93 11.52
C SER A 105 -10.54 17.99 12.16
N ALA A 106 -9.52 17.55 12.91
CA ALA A 106 -8.47 18.40 13.47
C ALA A 106 -7.48 18.85 12.38
N GLN A 107 -7.98 19.29 11.22
CA GLN A 107 -7.15 19.82 10.15
C GLN A 107 -7.03 21.33 10.32
N THR A 108 -5.79 21.78 10.58
CA THR A 108 -5.45 23.22 10.62
C THR A 108 -5.52 23.83 9.22
N VAL A 109 -5.15 23.06 8.19
CA VAL A 109 -5.21 23.50 6.79
C VAL A 109 -6.52 23.05 6.16
N THR A 110 -7.28 23.99 5.62
CA THR A 110 -8.51 23.69 4.89
C THR A 110 -8.22 23.35 3.43
N ASP A 111 -8.63 22.15 3.00
CA ASP A 111 -8.57 21.75 1.61
C ASP A 111 -9.47 22.62 0.71
N ARG A 112 -8.97 22.96 -0.47
CA ARG A 112 -9.76 23.66 -1.51
C ARG A 112 -10.66 22.71 -2.30
N PHE A 113 -10.30 21.44 -2.37
CA PHE A 113 -11.01 20.41 -3.12
C PHE A 113 -11.32 19.24 -2.18
N ALA A 114 -12.53 18.71 -2.29
CA ALA A 114 -12.92 17.49 -1.60
C ALA A 114 -13.12 16.35 -2.62
N PRO A 115 -12.73 15.11 -2.31
CA PRO A 115 -13.08 13.96 -3.14
C PRO A 115 -14.60 13.83 -3.28
N LEU A 116 -15.07 13.40 -4.45
CA LEU A 116 -16.47 13.06 -4.64
C LEU A 116 -16.90 11.91 -3.71
N PRO A 117 -18.15 11.90 -3.22
CA PRO A 117 -18.63 10.83 -2.37
C PRO A 117 -18.65 9.49 -3.11
N ALA A 118 -18.64 8.38 -2.35
CA ALA A 118 -18.77 7.05 -2.93
C ALA A 118 -20.05 6.96 -3.79
N GLY A 119 -19.94 6.31 -4.95
CA GLY A 119 -21.05 6.18 -5.92
C GLY A 119 -21.31 7.42 -6.80
N ALA A 120 -20.63 8.55 -6.60
CA ALA A 120 -20.82 9.75 -7.41
C ALA A 120 -20.35 9.61 -8.87
N VAL A 121 -19.43 8.67 -9.13
CA VAL A 121 -18.89 8.41 -10.46
C VAL A 121 -19.16 6.96 -10.83
N ARG A 122 -19.67 6.75 -12.04
CA ARG A 122 -19.81 5.43 -12.64
C ARG A 122 -18.97 5.35 -13.91
N LEU A 123 -18.04 4.40 -13.95
CA LEU A 123 -17.25 4.10 -15.12
C LEU A 123 -18.01 3.12 -16.01
N THR A 124 -17.67 3.11 -17.31
CA THR A 124 -18.32 2.25 -18.31
C THR A 124 -17.28 1.62 -19.22
N ASN A 125 -17.71 0.60 -19.99
CA ASN A 125 -16.91 -0.08 -21.00
C ASN A 125 -15.61 -0.67 -20.42
N PHE A 126 -14.47 -0.35 -21.04
CA PHE A 126 -13.16 -0.93 -20.72
C PHE A 126 -12.80 -0.81 -19.23
N LEU A 127 -12.98 0.36 -18.62
CA LEU A 127 -12.62 0.57 -17.21
C LEU A 127 -13.57 -0.16 -16.24
N GLU A 128 -14.87 -0.22 -16.55
CA GLU A 128 -15.82 -1.03 -15.74
C GLU A 128 -15.46 -2.52 -15.85
N ASN A 129 -15.12 -3.00 -17.05
CA ASN A 129 -14.74 -4.40 -17.25
C ASN A 129 -13.46 -4.77 -16.49
N ASP A 130 -12.45 -3.90 -16.48
CA ASP A 130 -11.20 -4.15 -15.73
C ASP A 130 -11.46 -4.20 -14.21
N ILE A 131 -12.33 -3.33 -13.69
CA ILE A 131 -12.75 -3.35 -12.29
C ILE A 131 -13.49 -4.66 -11.97
N ARG A 132 -14.44 -5.07 -12.82
CA ARG A 132 -15.20 -6.31 -12.61
C ARG A 132 -14.30 -7.54 -12.65
N ASN A 133 -13.38 -7.61 -13.61
CA ASN A 133 -12.41 -8.69 -13.71
C ASN A 133 -11.53 -8.78 -12.46
N SER A 134 -11.07 -7.63 -11.95
CA SER A 134 -10.30 -7.59 -10.70
C SER A 134 -11.13 -8.09 -9.52
N ILE A 135 -12.38 -7.67 -9.41
CA ILE A 135 -13.26 -8.13 -8.33
C ILE A 135 -13.47 -9.65 -8.39
N GLU A 136 -13.92 -10.17 -9.53
CA GLU A 136 -14.32 -11.57 -9.67
C GLU A 136 -13.14 -12.54 -9.61
N HIS A 137 -12.03 -12.23 -10.29
CA HIS A 137 -10.92 -13.16 -10.41
C HIS A 137 -9.85 -12.96 -9.35
N TRP A 138 -9.77 -11.77 -8.73
CA TRP A 138 -8.76 -11.46 -7.72
C TRP A 138 -9.36 -11.47 -6.32
N ASN A 139 -10.15 -10.44 -5.96
CA ASN A 139 -10.62 -10.27 -4.58
C ASN A 139 -11.64 -11.31 -4.13
N LYS A 140 -12.46 -11.83 -5.04
CA LYS A 140 -13.40 -12.92 -4.75
C LYS A 140 -12.85 -14.30 -5.14
N GLY A 141 -11.86 -14.32 -6.04
CA GLY A 141 -11.32 -15.54 -6.63
C GLY A 141 -10.04 -16.02 -5.95
N GLU A 142 -8.89 -15.64 -6.52
CA GLU A 142 -7.61 -16.28 -6.24
C GLU A 142 -6.91 -15.82 -4.94
N LEU A 143 -7.34 -14.71 -4.32
CA LEU A 143 -6.64 -14.18 -3.15
C LEU A 143 -6.79 -15.09 -1.91
N PRO A 144 -5.67 -15.63 -1.37
CA PRO A 144 -5.70 -16.60 -0.29
C PRO A 144 -5.70 -15.90 1.08
N TYR A 145 -6.80 -15.21 1.42
CA TYR A 145 -6.88 -14.38 2.63
C TYR A 145 -6.57 -15.14 3.93
N ARG A 146 -7.03 -16.40 4.04
CA ARG A 146 -6.77 -17.23 5.22
C ARG A 146 -5.28 -17.51 5.38
N GLU A 147 -4.59 -17.85 4.29
CA GLU A 147 -3.16 -18.10 4.27
C GLU A 147 -2.37 -16.82 4.58
N PHE A 148 -2.85 -15.65 4.15
CA PHE A 148 -2.23 -14.39 4.55
C PHE A 148 -2.33 -14.14 6.06
N VAL A 149 -3.49 -14.43 6.69
CA VAL A 149 -3.65 -14.31 8.15
C VAL A 149 -2.76 -15.30 8.89
N GLU A 150 -2.48 -16.47 8.32
CA GLU A 150 -1.63 -17.49 8.94
C GLU A 150 -0.19 -17.01 9.20
N PHE A 151 0.33 -16.06 8.42
CA PHE A 151 1.67 -15.51 8.67
C PHE A 151 1.75 -14.77 10.00
N PHE A 152 0.70 -14.04 10.37
CA PHE A 152 0.59 -13.38 11.67
C PHE A 152 0.30 -14.38 12.79
N ARG A 153 -0.56 -15.37 12.54
CA ARG A 153 -0.89 -16.42 13.52
C ARG A 153 0.32 -17.24 13.94
N SER A 154 1.17 -17.57 12.97
CA SER A 154 2.37 -18.37 13.18
C SER A 154 3.59 -17.55 13.59
N GLN A 155 3.53 -16.21 13.41
CA GLN A 155 4.67 -15.30 13.59
C GLN A 155 5.93 -15.80 12.88
N ALA A 156 5.74 -16.32 11.66
CA ALA A 156 6.77 -17.02 10.92
C ALA A 156 6.54 -16.90 9.41
N ALA A 157 6.52 -15.66 8.91
CA ALA A 157 6.49 -15.43 7.47
C ALA A 157 7.73 -16.10 6.81
N PRO A 158 7.55 -16.93 5.77
CA PRO A 158 8.64 -17.68 5.16
C PRO A 158 9.60 -16.80 4.33
N GLN A 159 9.20 -15.57 4.02
CA GLN A 159 9.92 -14.63 3.17
C GLN A 159 9.71 -13.21 3.68
N PHE A 160 10.68 -12.36 3.36
CA PHE A 160 10.64 -10.93 3.66
C PHE A 160 9.34 -10.29 3.16
N ALA A 161 8.72 -9.49 4.03
CA ALA A 161 7.56 -8.65 3.74
C ALA A 161 6.31 -9.38 3.22
N LEU A 162 6.17 -10.70 3.41
CA LEU A 162 5.01 -11.44 2.90
C LEU A 162 3.70 -11.08 3.63
N GLY A 163 3.78 -10.65 4.89
CA GLY A 163 2.63 -10.17 5.67
C GLY A 163 1.93 -8.96 5.03
N GLU A 164 2.64 -8.16 4.23
CA GLU A 164 2.10 -6.97 3.56
C GLU A 164 0.93 -7.33 2.61
N MET A 165 0.94 -8.56 2.09
CA MET A 165 -0.01 -9.03 1.07
C MET A 165 -1.44 -8.98 1.59
N TRP A 166 -1.66 -9.28 2.89
CA TRP A 166 -2.99 -9.16 3.50
C TRP A 166 -3.51 -7.72 3.37
N GLY A 167 -2.72 -6.75 3.82
CA GLY A 167 -3.11 -5.36 3.82
C GLY A 167 -3.35 -4.84 2.42
N LYS A 168 -2.45 -5.12 1.46
CA LYS A 168 -2.61 -4.72 0.05
C LYS A 168 -3.87 -5.33 -0.57
N ALA A 169 -4.15 -6.61 -0.31
CA ALA A 169 -5.34 -7.29 -0.80
C ALA A 169 -6.62 -6.67 -0.23
N VAL A 170 -6.68 -6.44 1.08
CA VAL A 170 -7.84 -5.85 1.76
C VAL A 170 -8.07 -4.41 1.31
N ARG A 171 -7.02 -3.59 1.19
CA ARG A 171 -7.13 -2.20 0.70
C ARG A 171 -7.76 -2.14 -0.69
N SER A 172 -7.30 -2.99 -1.62
CA SER A 172 -7.88 -3.04 -2.97
C SER A 172 -9.35 -3.48 -2.94
N GLY A 173 -9.68 -4.49 -2.14
CA GLY A 173 -11.07 -4.94 -1.95
C GLY A 173 -11.98 -3.85 -1.36
N CYS A 174 -11.49 -3.08 -0.39
CA CYS A 174 -12.25 -1.96 0.20
C CYS A 174 -12.55 -0.87 -0.84
N MET A 175 -11.58 -0.56 -1.71
CA MET A 175 -11.78 0.39 -2.81
C MET A 175 -12.80 -0.12 -3.84
N PHE A 176 -12.76 -1.42 -4.17
CA PHE A 176 -13.77 -2.03 -5.02
C PHE A 176 -15.16 -2.04 -4.38
N TYR A 177 -15.26 -2.39 -3.10
CA TYR A 177 -16.52 -2.33 -2.37
C TYR A 177 -17.08 -0.91 -2.32
N ARG A 178 -16.24 0.10 -2.07
CA ARG A 178 -16.63 1.52 -2.14
C ARG A 178 -17.25 1.88 -3.49
N TYR A 179 -16.76 1.28 -4.57
CA TYR A 179 -17.26 1.53 -5.93
C TYR A 179 -18.53 0.73 -6.28
N THR A 180 -18.60 -0.56 -5.91
CA THR A 180 -19.65 -1.48 -6.37
C THR A 180 -20.75 -1.74 -5.35
N GLN A 181 -20.46 -1.60 -4.05
CA GLN A 181 -21.29 -2.04 -2.93
C GLN A 181 -21.67 -3.53 -3.02
N ASP A 182 -20.80 -4.36 -3.59
CA ASP A 182 -21.02 -5.80 -3.75
C ASP A 182 -21.13 -6.52 -2.38
N PRO A 183 -22.27 -7.16 -2.07
CA PRO A 183 -22.49 -7.80 -0.77
C PRO A 183 -21.65 -9.06 -0.55
N GLU A 184 -21.28 -9.78 -1.61
CA GLU A 184 -20.41 -10.96 -1.51
C GLU A 184 -18.99 -10.52 -1.15
N LEU A 185 -18.47 -9.49 -1.84
CA LEU A 185 -17.17 -8.90 -1.53
C LEU A 185 -17.14 -8.36 -0.09
N LYS A 186 -18.22 -7.72 0.38
CA LYS A 186 -18.34 -7.28 1.77
C LYS A 186 -18.17 -8.45 2.75
N SER A 187 -18.85 -9.56 2.50
CA SER A 187 -18.80 -10.74 3.35
C SER A 187 -17.37 -11.31 3.43
N ILE A 188 -16.68 -11.38 2.29
CA ILE A 188 -15.28 -11.85 2.21
C ILE A 188 -14.35 -10.93 3.02
N LEU A 189 -14.47 -9.61 2.84
CA LEU A 189 -13.68 -8.62 3.56
C LEU A 189 -13.93 -8.68 5.06
N LYS A 190 -15.19 -8.80 5.48
CA LYS A 190 -15.56 -8.97 6.88
C LYS A 190 -14.92 -10.21 7.49
N ALA A 191 -15.06 -11.36 6.82
CA ALA A 191 -14.52 -12.62 7.30
C ALA A 191 -12.99 -12.59 7.47
N THR A 192 -12.24 -12.01 6.52
CA THR A 192 -10.78 -11.92 6.65
C THR A 192 -10.33 -10.92 7.71
N VAL A 193 -11.07 -9.81 7.91
CA VAL A 193 -10.78 -8.85 8.97
C VAL A 193 -11.05 -9.48 10.34
N GLU A 194 -12.18 -10.17 10.52
CA GLU A 194 -12.47 -10.91 11.76
C GLU A 194 -11.40 -11.98 12.05
N ASP A 195 -10.93 -12.69 11.03
CA ASP A 195 -9.84 -13.67 11.17
C ASP A 195 -8.53 -12.98 11.59
N LEU A 196 -8.17 -11.84 11.00
CA LEU A 196 -6.98 -11.09 11.39
C LEU A 196 -7.08 -10.55 12.83
N LEU A 197 -8.25 -10.02 13.24
CA LEU A 197 -8.46 -9.55 14.60
C LEU A 197 -8.31 -10.67 15.63
N SER A 198 -8.64 -11.91 15.26
CA SER A 198 -8.49 -13.08 16.15
C SER A 198 -7.04 -13.44 16.47
N VAL A 199 -6.08 -12.92 15.70
CA VAL A 199 -4.64 -13.18 15.85
C VAL A 199 -3.85 -11.96 16.33
N GLN A 200 -4.54 -10.93 16.86
CA GLN A 200 -3.86 -9.84 17.56
C GLN A 200 -3.20 -10.36 18.83
N ASN A 201 -1.90 -10.08 18.97
CA ASN A 201 -1.09 -10.50 20.10
C ASN A 201 -1.49 -9.79 21.40
N PRO A 202 -1.24 -10.39 22.58
CA PRO A 202 -1.39 -9.75 23.88
C PRO A 202 -0.79 -8.34 24.00
N ASN A 203 0.38 -8.09 23.40
CA ASN A 203 1.01 -6.76 23.39
C ASN A 203 0.34 -5.74 22.43
N GLY A 204 -0.72 -6.14 21.72
CA GLY A 204 -1.47 -5.31 20.77
C GLY A 204 -0.99 -5.39 19.32
N SER A 205 0.17 -6.00 19.04
CA SER A 205 0.69 -6.13 17.68
C SER A 205 -0.09 -7.14 16.84
N ILE A 206 -0.04 -6.95 15.52
CA ILE A 206 -0.41 -7.96 14.51
C ILE A 206 0.80 -8.04 13.58
N SER A 207 1.74 -8.92 13.90
CA SER A 207 3.08 -8.95 13.31
C SER A 207 3.46 -10.39 12.97
N CYS A 208 4.19 -10.57 11.87
CA CYS A 208 4.82 -11.85 11.55
C CYS A 208 6.11 -12.08 12.35
N THR A 209 6.51 -11.15 13.22
CA THR A 209 7.66 -11.24 14.12
C THR A 209 7.17 -11.63 15.52
N PRO A 210 7.80 -12.61 16.20
CA PRO A 210 7.49 -12.97 17.58
C PRO A 210 7.61 -11.78 18.54
N GLU A 211 6.78 -11.72 19.58
CA GLU A 211 6.69 -10.54 20.47
C GLU A 211 8.03 -10.15 21.10
N GLU A 212 8.84 -11.13 21.49
CA GLU A 212 10.15 -10.94 22.09
C GLU A 212 11.24 -10.44 21.12
N GLN A 213 10.93 -10.45 19.82
CA GLN A 213 11.80 -9.97 18.74
C GLN A 213 11.29 -8.66 18.12
N GLN A 214 10.19 -8.11 18.64
CA GLN A 214 9.62 -6.85 18.17
C GLN A 214 10.28 -5.63 18.85
N PRO A 215 10.43 -4.49 18.13
CA PRO A 215 10.16 -4.34 16.71
C PRO A 215 11.19 -5.11 15.88
N GLY A 216 10.76 -5.76 14.80
CA GLY A 216 11.69 -6.46 13.92
C GLY A 216 12.69 -5.48 13.28
N GLY A 217 13.93 -5.93 13.09
CA GLY A 217 14.98 -5.15 12.42
C GLY A 217 14.74 -5.06 10.90
N GLU A 218 15.68 -5.57 10.11
CA GLU A 218 15.58 -5.55 8.64
C GLU A 218 14.73 -6.70 8.03
N ASN A 219 13.93 -7.39 8.85
CA ASN A 219 13.13 -8.55 8.42
C ASN A 219 11.79 -8.17 7.73
N GLY A 220 11.47 -6.88 7.66
CA GLY A 220 10.26 -6.35 7.03
C GLY A 220 9.08 -6.18 7.98
N ASP A 221 9.27 -6.35 9.29
CA ASP A 221 8.21 -6.27 10.29
C ASP A 221 7.39 -4.97 10.19
N LEU A 222 8.06 -3.82 10.16
CA LEU A 222 7.38 -2.53 10.18
C LEU A 222 6.60 -2.27 8.89
N TRP A 223 7.14 -2.69 7.74
CA TRP A 223 6.43 -2.65 6.46
C TRP A 223 5.14 -3.46 6.48
N GLU A 224 5.19 -4.70 6.97
CA GLU A 224 4.01 -5.57 7.06
C GLU A 224 2.96 -4.97 8.01
N ARG A 225 3.41 -4.51 9.19
CA ARG A 225 2.58 -3.88 10.20
C ARG A 225 1.90 -2.60 9.69
N LYS A 226 2.60 -1.78 8.92
CA LYS A 226 2.02 -0.63 8.22
C LYS A 226 0.86 -1.05 7.31
N TYR A 227 1.03 -2.08 6.47
CA TYR A 227 -0.04 -2.50 5.57
C TYR A 227 -1.21 -3.14 6.32
N VAL A 228 -0.97 -3.80 7.45
CA VAL A 228 -2.05 -4.20 8.36
C VAL A 228 -2.85 -2.98 8.82
N MET A 229 -2.18 -1.93 9.29
CA MET A 229 -2.86 -0.70 9.72
C MET A 229 -3.65 -0.05 8.57
N LEU A 230 -3.06 0.06 7.38
CA LEU A 230 -3.75 0.64 6.23
C LEU A 230 -4.91 -0.24 5.73
N GLY A 231 -4.81 -1.57 5.83
CA GLY A 231 -5.90 -2.48 5.50
C GLY A 231 -7.09 -2.35 6.45
N LEU A 232 -6.82 -2.31 7.75
CA LEU A 232 -7.85 -2.10 8.78
C LEU A 232 -8.48 -0.70 8.69
N ASP A 233 -7.68 0.34 8.42
CA ASP A 233 -8.16 1.71 8.19
C ASP A 233 -9.14 1.79 7.01
N GLU A 234 -8.77 1.26 5.84
CA GLU A 234 -9.64 1.29 4.66
C GLU A 234 -10.92 0.46 4.87
N TYR A 235 -10.84 -0.66 5.59
CA TYR A 235 -12.02 -1.45 5.96
C TYR A 235 -12.97 -0.66 6.85
N TYR A 236 -12.43 -0.07 7.93
CA TYR A 236 -13.21 0.75 8.86
C TYR A 236 -13.87 1.92 8.14
N ARG A 237 -13.14 2.55 7.21
CA ARG A 237 -13.63 3.71 6.45
C ARG A 237 -14.75 3.38 5.47
N TRP A 238 -14.62 2.31 4.70
CA TRP A 238 -15.46 2.08 3.52
C TRP A 238 -16.41 0.90 3.60
N VAL A 239 -16.13 -0.08 4.47
CA VAL A 239 -16.88 -1.34 4.50
C VAL A 239 -17.80 -1.40 5.70
N GLU A 240 -17.24 -1.28 6.90
CA GLU A 240 -17.97 -1.35 8.17
C GLU A 240 -17.16 -0.67 9.27
N GLN A 241 -17.73 0.36 9.90
CA GLN A 241 -17.17 1.07 11.06
C GLN A 241 -17.31 0.23 12.34
N ASN A 242 -16.78 -1.00 12.33
CA ASN A 242 -16.78 -1.89 13.48
C ASN A 242 -15.81 -1.33 14.56
N PRO A 243 -16.29 -1.00 15.78
CA PRO A 243 -15.44 -0.48 16.85
C PRO A 243 -14.25 -1.39 17.21
N ALA A 244 -14.40 -2.71 17.05
CA ALA A 244 -13.31 -3.65 17.32
C ALA A 244 -12.11 -3.46 16.38
N VAL A 245 -12.35 -3.01 15.14
CA VAL A 245 -11.29 -2.70 14.16
C VAL A 245 -10.50 -1.47 14.59
N LEU A 246 -11.20 -0.40 15.01
CA LEU A 246 -10.55 0.83 15.48
C LEU A 246 -9.76 0.57 16.78
N GLU A 247 -10.31 -0.21 17.71
CA GLU A 247 -9.59 -0.57 18.93
C GLU A 247 -8.37 -1.45 18.66
N ALA A 248 -8.44 -2.37 17.68
CA ALA A 248 -7.28 -3.14 17.27
C ALA A 248 -6.19 -2.28 16.62
N LEU A 249 -6.58 -1.32 15.77
CA LEU A 249 -5.67 -0.32 15.19
C LEU A 249 -4.95 0.49 16.29
N LYS A 250 -5.70 0.96 17.29
CA LYS A 250 -5.15 1.71 18.42
C LYS A 250 -4.14 0.89 19.21
N LYS A 251 -4.50 -0.34 19.59
CA LYS A 251 -3.57 -1.26 20.29
C LYS A 251 -2.31 -1.53 19.47
N HIS A 252 -2.44 -1.69 18.16
CA HIS A 252 -1.30 -1.90 17.28
C HIS A 252 -0.38 -0.67 17.23
N ALA A 253 -0.95 0.53 17.11
CA ALA A 253 -0.22 1.79 17.14
C ALA A 253 0.44 2.05 18.50
N ASP A 254 -0.26 1.76 19.60
CA ASP A 254 0.25 1.94 20.96
C ASP A 254 1.43 0.98 21.24
N CYS A 255 1.39 -0.24 20.69
CA CYS A 255 2.52 -1.17 20.69
C CYS A 255 3.76 -0.60 19.97
N LEU A 256 3.57 0.00 18.78
CA LEU A 256 4.65 0.68 18.04
C LEU A 256 5.22 1.86 18.84
N ILE A 257 4.36 2.73 19.40
CA ILE A 257 4.79 3.85 20.25
C ILE A 257 5.57 3.37 21.47
N ALA A 258 5.20 2.23 22.07
CA ALA A 258 5.91 1.69 23.22
C ALA A 258 7.34 1.22 22.87
N GLN A 259 7.53 0.74 21.65
CA GLN A 259 8.77 0.14 21.14
C GLN A 259 9.72 1.15 20.47
N ILE A 260 9.18 2.16 19.80
CA ILE A 260 9.90 3.07 18.90
C ILE A 260 9.91 4.49 19.46
N GLY A 261 11.06 5.15 19.37
CA GLY A 261 11.26 6.52 19.82
C GLY A 261 12.68 6.76 20.30
N HIS A 262 12.90 7.92 20.93
CA HIS A 262 14.18 8.21 21.57
C HIS A 262 14.54 7.23 22.68
N ALA A 263 15.85 7.17 22.98
CA ALA A 263 16.40 6.35 24.06
C ALA A 263 15.57 6.48 25.36
N PRO A 264 15.22 5.36 26.03
CA PRO A 264 15.78 4.02 25.86
C PRO A 264 15.10 3.13 24.79
N LYS A 265 14.16 3.68 24.01
CA LYS A 265 13.55 2.97 22.87
C LYS A 265 14.49 2.92 21.67
N THR A 266 14.11 2.18 20.64
CA THR A 266 14.86 2.14 19.38
C THR A 266 14.42 3.28 18.47
N GLU A 267 15.38 4.01 17.91
CA GLU A 267 15.12 5.09 16.96
C GLU A 267 14.49 4.54 15.67
N ILE A 268 13.50 5.25 15.12
CA ILE A 268 12.81 4.81 13.90
C ILE A 268 13.75 4.70 12.71
N VAL A 269 14.72 5.61 12.60
CA VAL A 269 15.74 5.62 11.55
C VAL A 269 16.76 4.49 11.69
N ASP A 270 16.72 3.70 12.76
CA ASP A 270 17.55 2.51 12.96
C ASP A 270 16.77 1.20 12.70
N LEU A 271 15.53 1.27 12.21
CA LEU A 271 14.62 0.13 12.01
C LEU A 271 14.14 -0.02 10.56
N GLY A 272 13.62 -1.20 10.23
CA GLY A 272 13.11 -1.49 8.89
C GLY A 272 14.23 -1.89 7.92
N TRP A 273 13.85 -2.40 6.77
CA TRP A 273 14.76 -2.93 5.78
C TRP A 273 15.72 -1.86 5.23
N SER A 274 16.95 -2.28 4.92
CA SER A 274 17.95 -1.49 4.22
C SER A 274 18.82 -2.40 3.35
N ALA A 275 19.52 -1.83 2.37
CA ALA A 275 20.40 -2.55 1.45
C ALA A 275 21.76 -2.96 2.08
N THR A 276 21.82 -3.13 3.41
CA THR A 276 23.06 -3.48 4.12
C THR A 276 23.54 -4.88 3.74
N ASN A 277 22.62 -5.79 3.43
CA ASN A 277 22.88 -7.13 2.95
C ASN A 277 23.69 -7.19 1.63
N ILE A 278 23.71 -6.10 0.86
CA ILE A 278 24.51 -5.96 -0.37
C ILE A 278 25.66 -4.95 -0.23
N GLY A 279 26.04 -4.62 1.01
CA GLY A 279 27.25 -3.88 1.33
C GLY A 279 27.11 -2.35 1.34
N HIS A 280 25.89 -1.83 1.31
CA HIS A 280 25.66 -0.40 1.40
C HIS A 280 25.42 0.08 2.84
N GLU A 281 25.58 1.39 3.08
CA GLU A 281 25.26 1.97 4.39
C GLU A 281 23.75 1.91 4.70
N ALA A 282 23.42 1.88 5.98
CA ALA A 282 22.04 1.83 6.43
C ALA A 282 21.28 3.13 6.09
N CYS A 283 20.12 3.02 5.42
CA CYS A 283 19.23 4.18 5.15
C CYS A 283 17.85 4.04 5.83
N HIS A 284 17.23 2.85 5.84
CA HIS A 284 16.01 2.62 6.65
C HIS A 284 14.83 3.58 6.37
N ILE A 285 14.48 3.85 5.10
CA ILE A 285 13.32 4.71 4.76
C ILE A 285 12.00 4.02 5.15
N GLU A 286 11.95 2.69 5.01
CA GLU A 286 10.77 1.83 5.22
C GLU A 286 10.02 2.15 6.52
N SER A 287 10.72 2.21 7.66
CA SER A 287 10.13 2.39 8.99
C SER A 287 9.37 3.72 9.11
N SER A 288 9.92 4.80 8.56
CA SER A 288 9.32 6.14 8.57
C SER A 288 8.06 6.24 7.73
N THR A 289 7.76 5.24 6.90
CA THR A 289 6.48 5.19 6.18
C THR A 289 5.29 4.84 7.08
N LEU A 290 5.53 4.52 8.36
CA LEU A 290 4.50 4.53 9.41
C LEU A 290 3.84 5.91 9.59
N GLN A 291 4.42 6.97 9.04
CA GLN A 291 3.81 8.30 9.04
C GLN A 291 2.36 8.30 8.54
N GLU A 292 2.08 7.63 7.42
CA GLU A 292 0.73 7.60 6.82
C GLU A 292 -0.32 6.98 7.75
N PRO A 293 -0.17 5.72 8.22
CA PRO A 293 -1.19 5.12 9.08
C PRO A 293 -1.36 5.84 10.43
N PHE A 294 -0.30 6.44 11.00
CA PHE A 294 -0.43 7.22 12.22
C PHE A 294 -1.22 8.53 12.01
N MET A 295 -0.97 9.24 10.91
CA MET A 295 -1.77 10.42 10.58
C MET A 295 -3.23 10.08 10.30
N ARG A 296 -3.50 8.96 9.62
CA ARG A 296 -4.87 8.47 9.41
C ARG A 296 -5.54 8.16 10.76
N LEU A 297 -4.87 7.45 11.66
CA LEU A 297 -5.41 7.13 12.98
C LEU A 297 -5.65 8.36 13.85
N TYR A 298 -4.75 9.35 13.81
CA TYR A 298 -4.97 10.65 14.44
C TYR A 298 -6.23 11.33 13.90
N ASN A 299 -6.42 11.36 12.58
CA ASN A 299 -7.61 11.96 11.96
C ASN A 299 -8.93 11.26 12.36
N TRP A 300 -8.89 9.96 12.71
CA TRP A 300 -10.04 9.24 13.24
C TRP A 300 -10.34 9.53 14.70
N THR A 301 -9.29 9.66 15.51
CA THR A 301 -9.40 9.60 16.98
C THR A 301 -9.22 10.95 17.66
N GLY A 302 -8.49 11.87 17.04
CA GLY A 302 -8.02 13.12 17.65
C GLY A 302 -7.04 12.90 18.81
N GLU A 303 -6.55 11.67 19.02
CA GLU A 303 -5.71 11.35 20.18
C GLU A 303 -4.27 11.85 19.95
N GLN A 304 -3.85 12.81 20.79
CA GLN A 304 -2.59 13.54 20.62
C GLN A 304 -1.35 12.65 20.53
N ARG A 305 -1.32 11.50 21.23
CA ARG A 305 -0.17 10.57 21.17
C ARG A 305 0.16 10.07 19.77
N TYR A 306 -0.83 9.99 18.88
CA TYR A 306 -0.60 9.59 17.49
C TYR A 306 0.00 10.72 16.66
N LEU A 307 -0.40 11.97 16.92
CA LEU A 307 0.21 13.15 16.32
C LEU A 307 1.63 13.37 16.86
N ASP A 308 1.87 13.14 18.15
CA ASP A 308 3.20 13.25 18.76
C ASP A 308 4.17 12.26 18.13
N PHE A 309 3.74 11.01 17.93
CA PHE A 309 4.56 10.01 17.23
C PHE A 309 4.83 10.40 15.77
N ALA A 310 3.82 10.90 15.05
CA ALA A 310 3.99 11.39 13.69
C ALA A 310 4.91 12.63 13.60
N SER A 311 4.90 13.48 14.64
CA SER A 311 5.80 14.63 14.76
C SER A 311 7.24 14.15 14.94
N TYR A 312 7.45 13.16 15.82
CA TYR A 312 8.76 12.51 16.02
C TYR A 312 9.34 11.93 14.71
N ILE A 313 8.52 11.26 13.89
CA ILE A 313 8.99 10.74 12.60
C ILE A 313 9.41 11.88 11.67
N VAL A 314 8.63 12.97 11.59
CA VAL A 314 8.99 14.16 10.80
C VAL A 314 10.28 14.81 11.29
N GLU A 315 10.46 14.91 12.61
CA GLU A 315 11.67 15.42 13.25
C GLU A 315 12.89 14.55 12.95
N SER A 316 12.71 13.24 12.83
CA SER A 316 13.79 12.30 12.50
C SER A 316 14.34 12.44 11.08
N GLY A 317 13.64 13.17 10.19
CA GLY A 317 14.02 13.35 8.78
C GLY A 317 13.69 12.15 7.89
N GLY A 318 13.13 11.08 8.45
CA GLY A 318 12.55 9.96 7.70
C GLY A 318 13.50 8.86 7.26
N THR A 319 14.82 9.04 7.42
CA THR A 319 15.82 8.04 7.03
C THR A 319 17.10 8.27 7.82
N LYS A 320 17.92 7.23 7.93
CA LYS A 320 19.24 7.31 8.57
C LYS A 320 20.22 8.09 7.70
N HIS A 321 21.06 8.89 8.34
CA HIS A 321 22.13 9.70 7.74
C HIS A 321 21.69 10.81 6.76
N PHE A 322 20.46 10.79 6.28
CA PHE A 322 19.90 11.78 5.37
C PHE A 322 18.59 12.31 5.95
N ASP A 323 18.32 13.61 5.85
CA ASP A 323 16.99 14.14 6.16
C ASP A 323 16.25 14.35 4.83
N LEU A 324 15.29 13.48 4.51
CA LEU A 324 14.55 13.54 3.24
C LEU A 324 13.69 14.80 3.15
N ILE A 325 13.14 15.26 4.27
CA ILE A 325 12.32 16.47 4.32
C ILE A 325 13.22 17.67 4.03
N GLN A 326 14.40 17.73 4.66
CA GLN A 326 15.38 18.78 4.38
C GLN A 326 15.91 18.72 2.94
N GLN A 327 16.28 17.54 2.45
CA GLN A 327 16.76 17.38 1.08
C GLN A 327 15.72 17.84 0.06
N ALA A 328 14.44 17.56 0.30
CA ALA A 328 13.35 18.04 -0.54
C ALA A 328 13.16 19.57 -0.40
N CYS A 329 13.25 20.15 0.79
CA CYS A 329 13.27 21.61 0.99
C CYS A 329 14.43 22.28 0.23
N ASP A 330 15.61 21.67 0.22
CA ASP A 330 16.79 22.10 -0.52
C ASP A 330 16.67 21.85 -2.03
N ASN A 331 15.52 21.34 -2.48
CA ASN A 331 15.19 21.04 -3.86
C ASN A 331 16.17 20.03 -4.51
N THR A 332 16.67 19.09 -3.71
CA THR A 332 17.49 17.97 -4.17
C THR A 332 16.70 17.12 -5.16
N LEU A 333 17.35 16.71 -6.26
CA LEU A 333 16.72 15.82 -7.24
C LEU A 333 16.44 14.46 -6.58
N PRO A 334 15.29 13.80 -6.81
CA PRO A 334 14.89 12.65 -6.01
C PRO A 334 15.87 11.47 -6.14
N TYR A 335 16.48 11.26 -7.31
CA TYR A 335 17.54 10.27 -7.50
C TYR A 335 18.84 10.51 -6.70
N LYS A 336 19.00 11.69 -6.09
CA LYS A 336 20.13 12.04 -5.21
C LYS A 336 19.73 12.03 -3.73
N MET A 337 18.46 11.82 -3.43
CA MET A 337 17.98 11.76 -2.05
C MET A 337 18.37 10.41 -1.42
N SER A 338 18.46 10.36 -0.08
CA SER A 338 18.83 9.14 0.64
C SER A 338 20.17 8.50 0.21
N GLY A 339 21.12 9.31 -0.27
CA GLY A 339 22.45 8.84 -0.66
C GLY A 339 22.41 7.82 -1.82
N HIS A 340 22.90 6.62 -1.57
CA HIS A 340 22.92 5.53 -2.56
C HIS A 340 21.56 4.82 -2.70
N TYR A 341 20.57 5.16 -1.87
CA TYR A 341 19.31 4.44 -1.74
C TYR A 341 18.05 5.30 -1.96
N PRO A 342 17.90 6.04 -3.08
CA PRO A 342 16.72 6.85 -3.39
C PRO A 342 15.51 5.98 -3.79
N LYS A 343 15.04 5.10 -2.91
CA LYS A 343 13.95 4.17 -3.23
C LYS A 343 12.62 4.90 -3.35
N ALA A 344 12.19 5.13 -4.60
CA ALA A 344 11.04 5.98 -4.90
C ALA A 344 9.79 5.62 -4.11
N TYR A 345 9.39 4.34 -4.06
CA TYR A 345 8.12 4.00 -3.42
C TYR A 345 8.13 4.24 -1.91
N GLU A 346 9.26 3.99 -1.23
CA GLU A 346 9.38 4.23 0.22
C GLU A 346 9.36 5.73 0.50
N MET A 347 10.10 6.50 -0.31
CA MET A 347 10.05 7.96 -0.23
C MET A 347 8.64 8.50 -0.48
N MET A 348 7.97 8.06 -1.56
CA MET A 348 6.62 8.54 -1.87
C MET A 348 5.65 8.22 -0.74
N SER A 349 5.71 6.99 -0.23
CA SER A 349 4.81 6.57 0.85
C SER A 349 5.09 7.29 2.17
N MET A 350 6.36 7.64 2.46
CA MET A 350 6.68 8.53 3.58
C MET A 350 6.08 9.93 3.37
N PHE A 351 6.26 10.51 2.18
CA PHE A 351 5.75 11.84 1.85
C PHE A 351 4.22 11.93 1.80
N GLU A 352 3.50 10.86 1.47
CA GLU A 352 2.03 10.80 1.60
C GLU A 352 1.60 11.08 3.06
N GLY A 353 2.30 10.48 4.03
CA GLY A 353 2.08 10.78 5.45
C GLY A 353 2.51 12.20 5.86
N VAL A 354 3.61 12.72 5.29
CA VAL A 354 4.08 14.09 5.55
C VAL A 354 3.06 15.14 5.08
N VAL A 355 2.36 14.90 3.97
CA VAL A 355 1.29 15.79 3.50
C VAL A 355 0.12 15.80 4.49
N GLU A 356 -0.29 14.63 4.98
CA GLU A 356 -1.35 14.55 6.00
C GLU A 356 -0.94 15.23 7.31
N TYR A 357 0.34 15.13 7.69
CA TYR A 357 0.90 15.88 8.81
C TYR A 357 0.81 17.39 8.61
N TYR A 358 1.24 17.92 7.46
CA TYR A 358 1.07 19.33 7.11
C TYR A 358 -0.41 19.76 7.22
N ARG A 359 -1.35 18.93 6.75
CA ARG A 359 -2.77 19.27 6.83
C ARG A 359 -3.26 19.40 8.27
N ALA A 360 -2.79 18.53 9.16
CA ALA A 360 -3.11 18.56 10.58
C ALA A 360 -2.46 19.75 11.30
N THR A 361 -1.20 20.06 11.03
CA THR A 361 -0.38 20.99 11.84
C THR A 361 -0.19 22.38 11.22
N GLY A 362 -0.30 22.51 9.91
CA GLY A 362 0.07 23.72 9.17
C GLY A 362 1.59 23.91 9.00
N ASP A 363 2.41 22.88 9.22
CA ASP A 363 3.87 22.97 9.04
C ASP A 363 4.26 23.24 7.57
N GLU A 364 4.56 24.50 7.26
CA GLU A 364 4.93 24.94 5.91
C GLU A 364 6.24 24.31 5.41
N ARG A 365 7.13 23.79 6.28
CA ARG A 365 8.32 23.03 5.87
C ARG A 365 7.91 21.75 5.16
N CYS A 366 6.95 21.01 5.71
CA CYS A 366 6.43 19.78 5.11
C CYS A 366 5.76 20.03 3.75
N LYS A 367 5.00 21.11 3.63
CA LYS A 367 4.41 21.54 2.36
C LYS A 367 5.47 21.91 1.33
N GLN A 368 6.47 22.70 1.71
CA GLN A 368 7.55 23.09 0.81
C GLN A 368 8.32 21.86 0.31
N ALA A 369 8.69 20.95 1.22
CA ALA A 369 9.33 19.69 0.89
C ALA A 369 8.51 18.89 -0.15
N PHE A 370 7.22 18.67 0.11
CA PHE A 370 6.36 17.94 -0.82
C PHE A 370 6.21 18.64 -2.17
N MET A 371 6.02 19.96 -2.19
CA MET A 371 5.85 20.71 -3.44
C MET A 371 7.10 20.68 -4.30
N ASN A 372 8.29 20.81 -3.69
CA ASN A 372 9.57 20.68 -4.39
C ASN A 372 9.75 19.27 -4.96
N LEU A 373 9.46 18.24 -4.16
CA LEU A 373 9.53 16.84 -4.59
C LEU A 373 8.59 16.57 -5.77
N TYR A 374 7.32 16.97 -5.67
CA TYR A 374 6.33 16.86 -6.73
C TYR A 374 6.80 17.54 -8.03
N ASP A 375 7.31 18.76 -7.92
CA ASP A 375 7.79 19.51 -9.08
C ASP A 375 9.01 18.85 -9.72
N ASN A 376 9.92 18.28 -8.92
CA ASN A 376 11.06 17.54 -9.44
C ASN A 376 10.66 16.26 -10.15
N ILE A 377 9.75 15.47 -9.58
CA ILE A 377 9.24 14.24 -10.21
C ILE A 377 8.58 14.61 -11.55
N ARG A 378 7.68 15.60 -11.54
CA ARG A 378 6.96 16.07 -12.72
C ARG A 378 7.88 16.53 -13.85
N LYS A 379 8.96 17.25 -13.52
CA LYS A 379 9.88 17.84 -14.50
C LYS A 379 10.95 16.86 -14.97
N ASN A 380 11.41 15.96 -14.10
CA ASN A 380 12.66 15.23 -14.31
C ASN A 380 12.50 13.70 -14.37
N GLU A 381 11.43 13.12 -13.80
CA GLU A 381 11.32 11.65 -13.66
C GLU A 381 10.18 11.02 -14.46
N ILE A 382 9.05 11.71 -14.60
CA ILE A 382 7.88 11.15 -15.29
C ILE A 382 8.22 10.86 -16.74
N THR A 383 8.18 9.57 -17.12
CA THR A 383 8.36 9.14 -18.49
C THR A 383 7.08 9.35 -19.32
N ILE A 384 7.16 9.11 -20.63
CA ILE A 384 6.02 9.23 -21.54
C ILE A 384 4.83 8.32 -21.17
N ILE A 385 5.05 7.23 -20.44
CA ILE A 385 3.98 6.32 -19.99
C ILE A 385 3.51 6.62 -18.56
N GLY A 386 3.99 7.70 -17.94
CA GLY A 386 3.55 8.16 -16.63
C GLY A 386 4.26 7.55 -15.43
N ASN A 387 5.27 6.69 -15.60
CA ASN A 387 6.04 6.15 -14.48
C ASN A 387 7.19 7.09 -14.07
N ALA A 388 7.57 7.06 -12.80
CA ALA A 388 8.78 7.64 -12.23
C ALA A 388 9.51 6.54 -11.43
N GLY A 389 10.74 6.79 -10.96
CA GLY A 389 11.55 5.73 -10.36
C GLY A 389 12.56 6.16 -9.32
N ALA A 390 13.00 7.42 -9.27
CA ALA A 390 14.13 7.94 -8.48
C ALA A 390 15.46 7.13 -8.55
N ASP A 391 15.46 5.82 -8.32
CA ASP A 391 16.61 4.91 -8.35
C ASP A 391 17.24 4.68 -9.73
N GLN A 392 16.50 4.93 -10.83
CA GLN A 392 16.98 4.80 -12.20
C GLN A 392 16.39 5.91 -13.10
N PRO A 393 16.92 7.15 -13.04
CA PRO A 393 16.39 8.29 -13.80
C PRO A 393 16.73 8.23 -15.30
N THR A 394 17.40 7.18 -15.78
CA THR A 394 17.80 7.07 -17.17
C THR A 394 17.20 5.84 -17.81
N THR A 395 16.41 6.03 -18.86
CA THR A 395 16.35 5.03 -19.93
C THR A 395 17.80 4.61 -20.24
N PRO A 396 18.16 3.32 -20.24
CA PRO A 396 19.42 2.91 -20.87
C PRO A 396 19.39 3.52 -22.26
N THR A 397 20.48 4.12 -22.71
CA THR A 397 20.58 4.82 -23.99
C THR A 397 20.05 3.94 -25.12
N SER A 398 18.74 4.04 -25.35
CA SER A 398 18.06 3.39 -26.44
C SER A 398 18.48 4.16 -27.68
N PRO A 399 18.90 3.48 -28.78
CA PRO A 399 19.34 4.14 -30.00
C PRO A 399 18.27 5.02 -30.69
N GLY A 400 17.10 5.25 -30.06
CA GLY A 400 15.99 6.04 -30.60
C GLY A 400 15.73 7.41 -29.93
N ARG A 401 16.39 7.77 -28.82
CA ARG A 401 16.19 9.12 -28.23
C ARG A 401 17.11 10.13 -28.94
N ARG A 402 16.55 10.84 -29.92
CA ARG A 402 17.02 12.19 -30.27
C ARG A 402 16.81 13.07 -29.05
N GLY A 403 17.83 13.16 -28.19
CA GLY A 403 17.89 14.16 -27.14
C GLY A 403 17.80 15.54 -27.78
N ALA A 404 16.88 16.37 -27.29
CA ALA A 404 17.02 17.81 -27.44
C ALA A 404 18.31 18.20 -26.70
N THR A 405 19.41 18.27 -27.45
CA THR A 405 20.63 18.90 -26.99
C THR A 405 20.31 20.38 -26.77
N PRO A 406 20.70 21.02 -25.66
CA PRO A 406 20.71 22.47 -25.61
C PRO A 406 21.61 22.95 -26.74
N LEU A 407 21.12 23.88 -27.56
CA LEU A 407 21.92 24.55 -28.58
C LEU A 407 23.06 25.30 -27.88
N SER A 408 24.19 24.63 -27.65
CA SER A 408 25.43 25.29 -27.29
C SER A 408 26.00 25.86 -28.59
N ASN A 409 26.05 27.19 -28.70
CA ASN A 409 26.83 27.88 -29.73
C ASN A 409 28.27 27.37 -29.67
N LYS A 410 28.69 26.59 -30.67
CA LYS A 410 30.11 26.36 -30.98
C LYS A 410 30.44 27.06 -32.30
N PRO A 411 31.59 27.75 -32.38
CA PRO A 411 31.94 28.57 -33.53
C PRO A 411 32.31 27.69 -34.74
N THR A 412 31.92 28.17 -35.92
CA THR A 412 32.17 27.57 -37.23
C THR A 412 33.67 27.46 -37.50
N PRO A 413 34.21 26.29 -37.94
CA PRO A 413 35.60 26.20 -38.35
C PRO A 413 35.80 26.82 -39.73
N THR A 414 36.73 27.76 -39.83
CA THR A 414 37.25 28.28 -41.10
C THR A 414 38.07 27.22 -41.82
N SER A 415 37.77 26.96 -43.09
CA SER A 415 38.55 26.10 -43.97
C SER A 415 39.92 26.72 -44.28
N PRO A 416 41.03 25.97 -44.25
CA PRO A 416 42.28 26.45 -44.84
C PRO A 416 42.27 26.23 -46.36
N ALA A 417 43.02 27.10 -47.07
CA ALA A 417 43.26 27.07 -48.50
C ALA A 417 44.25 25.95 -48.90
#